data_AF-A0A3D4CPV6-F1
#
_entry.id   AF-A0A3D4CPV6-F1
#
_cell.length_a   1.000
_cell.length_b   1.000
_cell.length_c   1.000
_cell.angle_alpha   90.00
_cell.angle_beta   90.00
_cell.angle_gamma   90.00
#
_symmetry.space_group_name_H-M   'P 1'
#
loop_
_entity.id
_entity.type
_entity.pdbx_description
1 polymer ?
#
loop_
_entity_poly.entity_id
_entity_poly.type
_entity_poly.pdbx_seq_one_letter_code
_entity_poly.pdbx_strand_id
1 'polypeptide(L)'
;MRGQRASRGSISKDHVSIPERLALEKWAVGGSNQKSTMRLPIIVPAFVFFGAGLLAARGEALTSEQTEFFENKIRPVLAESCYECHNSIDKKKGDLALDWSEPLIDSGVIVPGNPEESALIKAIRHDGDFEPMPLKSPKLAKLIIKNFEDWVRMGAPDPRVTKPTKEELASQVDWDAVRDKRSEWWSFQPVTRKTPPEADAAEWNQTE
;
A
#
# COMPACT_ATOMS: atom_id res chain seq x y z
N MET A 1 -21.12 41.81 -50.26
CA MET A 1 -21.03 40.36 -50.57
C MET A 1 -21.52 39.60 -49.34
N ARG A 2 -22.80 39.19 -49.29
CA ARG A 2 -23.28 37.78 -49.31
C ARG A 2 -22.43 36.87 -48.40
N GLY A 3 -22.93 36.50 -47.22
CA GLY A 3 -23.64 35.23 -46.96
C GLY A 3 -22.66 34.27 -46.23
N GLN A 4 -22.99 33.36 -45.34
CA GLN A 4 -24.23 32.68 -44.96
C GLN A 4 -24.12 32.17 -43.51
N ARG A 5 -25.30 31.87 -42.97
CA ARG A 5 -25.64 31.22 -41.71
C ARG A 5 -25.67 29.70 -41.91
N ALA A 6 -25.21 28.89 -40.95
CA ALA A 6 -25.59 27.48 -40.72
C ALA A 6 -24.69 26.92 -39.61
N SER A 7 -25.04 25.97 -38.75
CA SER A 7 -26.30 25.30 -38.41
C SER A 7 -26.04 24.60 -37.08
N ARG A 8 -27.05 24.59 -36.19
CA ARG A 8 -27.08 23.77 -34.98
C ARG A 8 -27.08 22.29 -35.37
N GLY A 9 -26.31 21.46 -34.65
CA GLY A 9 -26.39 20.01 -34.66
C GLY A 9 -26.66 19.50 -33.26
N SER A 10 -27.88 19.05 -33.03
CA SER A 10 -28.36 18.36 -31.82
C SER A 10 -27.83 16.93 -31.79
N ILE A 11 -27.17 16.52 -30.71
CA ILE A 11 -26.83 15.12 -30.46
C ILE A 11 -27.90 14.54 -29.53
N SER A 12 -28.64 13.56 -30.04
CA SER A 12 -29.71 12.86 -29.33
C SER A 12 -29.14 11.96 -28.24
N LYS A 13 -29.91 11.85 -27.16
CA LYS A 13 -29.75 10.86 -26.10
C LYS A 13 -30.44 9.59 -26.55
N ASP A 14 -29.67 8.59 -26.95
CA ASP A 14 -30.20 7.28 -27.26
C ASP A 14 -30.01 6.37 -26.05
N HIS A 15 -31.13 6.16 -25.35
CA HIS A 15 -31.30 5.18 -24.30
C HIS A 15 -31.14 3.77 -24.89
N VAL A 16 -30.10 3.05 -24.48
CA VAL A 16 -29.96 1.62 -24.79
C VAL A 16 -30.58 0.82 -23.65
N SER A 17 -31.77 0.29 -23.92
CA SER A 17 -32.48 -0.69 -23.11
C SER A 17 -31.85 -2.07 -23.31
N ILE A 18 -31.39 -2.71 -22.23
CA ILE A 18 -30.95 -4.12 -22.24
C ILE A 18 -32.14 -5.01 -21.86
N PRO A 19 -32.55 -5.98 -22.69
CA PRO A 19 -33.61 -6.91 -22.32
C PRO A 19 -33.09 -8.06 -21.45
N GLU A 20 -33.83 -8.29 -20.38
CA GLU A 20 -33.82 -9.49 -19.54
C GLU A 20 -34.64 -10.60 -20.24
N ARG A 21 -34.05 -11.79 -20.47
CA ARG A 21 -34.71 -13.12 -20.33
C ARG A 21 -33.88 -14.29 -20.90
N LEU A 22 -33.67 -15.26 -20.01
CA LEU A 22 -33.97 -16.71 -20.13
C LEU A 22 -33.44 -17.52 -21.33
N ALA A 23 -32.51 -18.44 -21.03
CA ALA A 23 -32.51 -19.88 -21.39
C ALA A 23 -31.21 -20.47 -20.79
N LEU A 24 -31.17 -21.41 -19.82
CA LEU A 24 -31.81 -22.72 -19.67
C LEU A 24 -31.58 -23.69 -20.85
N GLU A 25 -30.36 -24.25 -20.92
CA GLU A 25 -30.08 -25.57 -21.48
C GLU A 25 -29.13 -26.30 -20.51
N LYS A 26 -29.63 -27.22 -19.68
CA LYS A 26 -29.84 -28.66 -19.96
C LYS A 26 -28.53 -29.42 -20.25
N TRP A 27 -27.90 -29.92 -19.19
CA TRP A 27 -27.10 -31.15 -19.27
C TRP A 27 -27.76 -32.22 -18.41
N ALA A 28 -28.23 -33.26 -19.09
CA ALA A 28 -28.78 -34.47 -18.51
C ALA A 28 -27.76 -35.61 -18.72
N VAL A 29 -27.21 -36.11 -17.62
CA VAL A 29 -26.61 -37.45 -17.42
C VAL A 29 -26.70 -37.65 -15.91
N GLY A 30 -27.17 -38.73 -15.31
CA GLY A 30 -27.50 -40.09 -15.70
C GLY A 30 -27.63 -40.81 -14.35
N GLY A 31 -28.73 -41.53 -14.14
CA GLY A 31 -29.15 -41.97 -12.80
C GLY A 31 -28.27 -43.04 -12.14
N SER A 32 -28.47 -43.18 -10.83
CA SER A 32 -28.57 -44.52 -10.24
C SER A 32 -29.52 -44.47 -9.04
N ASN A 33 -30.19 -45.59 -8.87
CA ASN A 33 -31.43 -45.82 -8.17
C ASN A 33 -31.08 -46.48 -6.83
N GLN A 34 -31.34 -45.81 -5.69
CA GLN A 34 -31.28 -46.50 -4.40
C GLN A 34 -32.56 -46.28 -3.60
N LYS A 35 -33.13 -47.44 -3.26
CA LYS A 35 -34.47 -47.70 -2.76
C LYS A 35 -34.73 -47.02 -1.41
N SER A 36 -35.92 -46.44 -1.34
CA SER A 36 -36.59 -45.96 -0.13
C SER A 36 -36.90 -47.10 0.84
N THR A 37 -36.56 -46.92 2.12
CA THR A 37 -37.23 -47.59 3.25
C THR A 37 -37.49 -46.54 4.32
N MET A 38 -38.75 -46.42 4.73
CA MET A 38 -39.30 -45.38 5.59
C MET A 38 -39.76 -46.00 6.92
N ARG A 39 -39.63 -45.24 8.02
CA ARG A 39 -40.39 -45.30 9.32
C ARG A 39 -39.89 -46.33 10.37
N LEU A 40 -39.84 -46.09 11.69
CA LEU A 40 -40.22 -45.01 12.64
C LEU A 40 -39.50 -45.24 14.03
N PRO A 41 -39.80 -44.56 15.17
CA PRO A 41 -38.89 -43.68 15.93
C PRO A 41 -38.51 -44.19 17.35
N ILE A 42 -37.42 -43.67 17.94
CA ILE A 42 -37.21 -43.71 19.40
C ILE A 42 -36.76 -42.34 19.90
N ILE A 43 -37.36 -41.94 21.01
CA ILE A 43 -37.41 -40.63 21.66
C ILE A 43 -36.27 -40.51 22.68
N VAL A 44 -35.83 -39.26 22.91
CA VAL A 44 -35.37 -38.62 24.17
C VAL A 44 -33.95 -38.04 24.06
N PRO A 45 -33.77 -36.76 24.46
CA PRO A 45 -32.77 -35.87 23.91
C PRO A 45 -31.54 -35.78 24.81
N ALA A 46 -30.36 -35.72 24.20
CA ALA A 46 -29.21 -35.12 24.83
C ALA A 46 -28.82 -33.90 23.99
N PHE A 47 -29.46 -32.77 24.28
CA PHE A 47 -28.90 -31.46 23.97
C PHE A 47 -27.61 -31.33 24.78
N VAL A 48 -26.54 -31.93 24.28
CA VAL A 48 -25.19 -31.48 24.61
C VAL A 48 -25.07 -30.16 23.87
N PHE A 49 -25.40 -29.07 24.58
CA PHE A 49 -24.91 -27.75 24.25
C PHE A 49 -23.38 -27.84 24.27
N PHE A 50 -22.80 -28.26 23.15
CA PHE A 50 -21.41 -28.00 22.87
C PHE A 50 -21.37 -26.50 22.64
N GLY A 51 -21.12 -25.78 23.74
CA GLY A 51 -20.87 -24.36 23.73
C GLY A 51 -19.68 -24.13 22.82
N ALA A 52 -19.96 -23.85 21.55
CA ALA A 52 -19.04 -23.21 20.65
C ALA A 52 -18.77 -21.84 21.27
N GLY A 53 -17.76 -21.81 22.13
CA GLY A 53 -17.13 -20.58 22.57
C GLY A 53 -16.70 -19.87 21.30
N LEU A 54 -17.49 -18.88 20.90
CA LEU A 54 -17.11 -17.92 19.89
C LEU A 54 -15.91 -17.17 20.50
N LEU A 55 -14.72 -17.73 20.32
CA LEU A 55 -13.47 -17.01 20.55
C LEU A 55 -13.42 -15.96 19.45
N ALA A 56 -14.11 -14.85 19.69
CA ALA A 56 -13.90 -13.64 18.92
C ALA A 56 -12.42 -13.32 19.08
N ALA A 57 -11.64 -13.56 18.01
CA ALA A 57 -10.32 -13.00 17.88
C ALA A 57 -10.50 -11.47 17.87
N ARG A 58 -10.53 -10.88 19.06
CA ARG A 58 -10.37 -9.43 19.22
C ARG A 58 -8.97 -9.16 18.67
N GLY A 59 -8.90 -8.44 17.54
CA GLY A 59 -7.66 -7.80 17.13
C GLY A 59 -7.15 -7.03 18.33
N GLU A 60 -5.95 -7.37 18.82
CA GLU A 60 -5.34 -6.66 19.92
C GLU A 60 -5.22 -5.19 19.53
N ALA A 61 -5.71 -4.30 20.39
CA ALA A 61 -5.53 -2.88 20.18
C ALA A 61 -4.03 -2.57 20.17
N LEU A 62 -3.59 -1.78 19.18
CA LEU A 62 -2.18 -1.40 19.06
C LEU A 62 -1.70 -0.74 20.34
N THR A 63 -0.49 -1.09 20.78
CA THR A 63 0.14 -0.41 21.90
C THR A 63 0.56 1.01 21.51
N SER A 64 0.77 1.88 22.52
CA SER A 64 1.30 3.22 22.27
C SER A 64 2.68 3.16 21.59
N GLU A 65 3.54 2.23 22.01
CA GLU A 65 4.87 2.02 21.42
C GLU A 65 4.79 1.60 19.95
N GLN A 66 3.89 0.68 19.60
CA GLN A 66 3.68 0.26 18.21
C GLN A 66 3.18 1.42 17.34
N THR A 67 2.26 2.22 17.88
CA THR A 67 1.72 3.41 17.20
C THR A 67 2.83 4.44 16.98
N GLU A 68 3.59 4.77 18.03
CA GLU A 68 4.72 5.71 17.95
C GLU A 68 5.80 5.22 16.99
N PHE A 69 6.10 3.91 16.97
CA PHE A 69 7.04 3.34 16.02
C PHE A 69 6.56 3.56 14.58
N PHE A 70 5.30 3.23 14.30
CA PHE A 70 4.72 3.41 12.98
C PHE A 70 4.76 4.89 12.55
N GLU A 71 4.27 5.79 13.40
CA GLU A 71 4.18 7.23 13.10
C GLU A 71 5.56 7.87 12.91
N ASN A 72 6.56 7.48 13.70
CA ASN A 72 7.88 8.11 13.65
C ASN A 72 8.84 7.46 12.65
N LYS A 73 8.68 6.17 12.34
CA LYS A 73 9.65 5.40 11.54
C LYS A 73 9.12 4.94 10.19
N ILE A 74 7.83 4.63 10.09
CA ILE A 74 7.25 3.97 8.91
C ILE A 74 6.45 4.95 8.07
N ARG A 75 5.46 5.64 8.65
CA ARG A 75 4.59 6.57 7.92
C ARG A 75 5.36 7.63 7.12
N PRO A 76 6.41 8.29 7.64
CA PRO A 76 7.09 9.35 6.89
C PRO A 76 7.75 8.80 5.62
N VAL A 77 8.26 7.58 5.66
CA VAL A 77 8.90 6.94 4.50
C VAL A 77 7.86 6.48 3.49
N LEU A 78 6.75 5.88 3.95
CA LEU A 78 5.64 5.53 3.08
C LEU A 78 5.09 6.77 2.35
N ALA A 79 4.96 7.88 3.07
CA ALA A 79 4.50 9.14 2.51
C ALA A 79 5.47 9.73 1.48
N GLU A 80 6.76 9.80 1.80
CA GLU A 80 7.76 10.42 0.92
C GLU A 80 8.13 9.52 -0.28
N SER A 81 8.17 8.20 -0.11
CA SER A 81 8.78 7.28 -1.08
C SER A 81 7.80 6.31 -1.75
N CYS A 82 6.56 6.17 -1.28
CA CYS A 82 5.66 5.12 -1.76
C CYS A 82 4.33 5.63 -2.32
N TYR A 83 3.69 6.63 -1.68
CA TYR A 83 2.33 7.06 -2.07
C TYR A 83 2.25 7.75 -3.43
N GLU A 84 3.36 8.22 -3.99
CA GLU A 84 3.36 8.75 -5.36
C GLU A 84 2.87 7.70 -6.38
N CYS A 85 3.08 6.41 -6.09
CA CYS A 85 2.70 5.31 -6.99
C CYS A 85 1.75 4.25 -6.37
N HIS A 86 1.66 4.16 -5.05
CA HIS A 86 0.92 3.12 -4.31
C HIS A 86 -0.01 3.71 -3.23
N ASN A 87 -1.02 4.45 -3.66
CA ASN A 87 -2.05 5.07 -2.84
C ASN A 87 -3.47 4.63 -3.23
N SER A 88 -4.44 4.87 -2.37
CA SER A 88 -5.81 4.42 -2.54
C SER A 88 -6.71 5.35 -3.37
N ILE A 89 -6.20 6.51 -3.80
CA ILE A 89 -6.95 7.59 -4.45
C ILE A 89 -6.83 7.54 -5.97
N ASP A 90 -5.63 7.69 -6.50
CA ASP A 90 -5.39 7.90 -7.94
C ASP A 90 -4.20 7.12 -8.52
N LYS A 91 -3.36 6.50 -7.68
CA LYS A 91 -2.18 5.75 -8.12
C LYS A 91 -2.09 4.40 -7.41
N LYS A 92 -2.59 3.34 -8.05
CA LYS A 92 -2.47 1.96 -7.58
C LYS A 92 -1.63 1.12 -8.54
N LYS A 93 -0.33 1.42 -8.66
CA LYS A 93 0.53 0.57 -9.48
C LYS A 93 0.57 -0.83 -8.88
N GLY A 94 0.39 -1.84 -9.73
CA GLY A 94 0.31 -3.24 -9.29
C GLY A 94 -0.86 -3.53 -8.35
N ASP A 95 -1.97 -2.76 -8.47
CA ASP A 95 -3.17 -2.89 -7.63
C ASP A 95 -2.91 -2.77 -6.11
N LEU A 96 -1.79 -2.15 -5.74
CA LEU A 96 -1.33 -2.01 -4.37
C LEU A 96 -1.58 -0.59 -3.84
N ALA A 97 -2.15 -0.50 -2.64
CA ALA A 97 -2.30 0.73 -1.86
C ALA A 97 -1.65 0.57 -0.48
N LEU A 98 -0.79 1.52 -0.10
CA LEU A 98 0.01 1.47 1.13
C LEU A 98 -0.37 2.55 2.15
N ASP A 99 -1.35 3.38 1.82
CA ASP A 99 -1.76 4.58 2.56
C ASP A 99 -2.73 4.31 3.72
N TRP A 100 -3.22 3.08 3.87
CA TRP A 100 -4.05 2.60 4.97
C TRP A 100 -4.00 1.07 5.11
N SER A 101 -4.47 0.53 6.23
CA SER A 101 -4.14 -0.83 6.68
C SER A 101 -4.88 -1.96 5.96
N GLU A 102 -6.15 -1.78 5.61
CA GLU A 102 -6.98 -2.83 4.98
C GLU A 102 -6.39 -3.37 3.67
N PRO A 103 -6.11 -2.57 2.62
CA PRO A 103 -5.56 -3.09 1.37
C PRO A 103 -4.12 -3.59 1.51
N LEU A 104 -3.38 -3.09 2.50
CA LEU A 104 -2.03 -3.54 2.77
C LEU A 104 -2.04 -4.99 3.23
N ILE A 105 -2.96 -5.34 4.13
CA ILE A 105 -3.17 -6.71 4.62
C ILE A 105 -3.70 -7.60 3.49
N ASP A 106 -4.73 -7.13 2.78
CA ASP A 106 -5.38 -7.90 1.72
C ASP A 106 -4.47 -8.21 0.53
N SER A 107 -3.50 -7.33 0.25
CA SER A 107 -2.55 -7.52 -0.85
C SER A 107 -1.58 -8.69 -0.63
N GLY A 108 -1.38 -9.14 0.61
CA GLY A 108 -0.41 -10.17 0.95
C GLY A 108 1.05 -9.79 0.73
N VAL A 109 1.37 -8.51 0.45
CA VAL A 109 2.75 -8.06 0.24
C VAL A 109 3.57 -7.99 1.53
N ILE A 110 2.88 -8.01 2.67
CA ILE A 110 3.46 -8.17 4.01
C ILE A 110 2.99 -9.51 4.57
N VAL A 111 3.94 -10.29 5.06
CA VAL A 111 3.70 -11.47 5.89
C VAL A 111 3.98 -11.07 7.34
N PRO A 112 2.95 -10.84 8.17
CA PRO A 112 3.14 -10.41 9.56
C PRO A 112 4.06 -11.37 10.32
N GLY A 113 5.09 -10.83 10.99
CA GLY A 113 6.09 -11.60 11.71
C GLY A 113 7.24 -12.15 10.84
N ASN A 114 7.12 -12.12 9.51
CA ASN A 114 8.13 -12.68 8.60
C ASN A 114 8.61 -11.68 7.53
N PRO A 115 9.64 -10.87 7.85
CA PRO A 115 10.24 -9.94 6.89
C PRO A 115 10.83 -10.63 5.66
N GLU A 116 11.40 -11.83 5.83
CA GLU A 116 12.10 -12.56 4.76
C GLU A 116 11.13 -13.10 3.70
N GLU A 117 9.87 -13.35 4.04
CA GLU A 117 8.84 -13.77 3.09
C GLU A 117 8.04 -12.60 2.51
N SER A 118 8.12 -11.42 3.12
CA SER A 118 7.36 -10.23 2.71
C SER A 118 7.88 -9.64 1.39
N ALA A 119 7.02 -9.58 0.37
CA ALA A 119 7.34 -8.98 -0.93
C ALA A 119 7.75 -7.52 -0.82
N LEU A 120 7.12 -6.74 0.07
CA LEU A 120 7.50 -5.34 0.33
C LEU A 120 8.98 -5.23 0.75
N ILE A 121 9.42 -6.10 1.65
CA ILE A 121 10.79 -6.11 2.17
C ILE A 121 11.78 -6.48 1.06
N LYS A 122 11.48 -7.51 0.26
CA LYS A 122 12.32 -7.90 -0.89
C LYS A 122 12.46 -6.77 -1.91
N ALA A 123 11.35 -6.10 -2.22
CA ALA A 123 11.32 -4.97 -3.16
C ALA A 123 12.17 -3.78 -2.69
N ILE A 124 12.13 -3.41 -1.40
CA ILE A 124 12.95 -2.30 -0.86
C ILE A 124 14.40 -2.70 -0.58
N ARG A 125 14.67 -3.99 -0.35
CA ARG A 125 16.03 -4.54 -0.28
C ARG A 125 16.65 -4.72 -1.66
N HIS A 126 15.88 -4.62 -2.75
CA HIS A 126 16.35 -4.93 -4.11
C HIS A 126 16.86 -6.37 -4.20
N ASP A 127 16.14 -7.30 -3.56
CA ASP A 127 16.52 -8.71 -3.49
C ASP A 127 15.60 -9.57 -4.38
N GLY A 128 16.19 -10.57 -5.03
CA GLY A 128 15.48 -11.60 -5.81
C GLY A 128 14.83 -11.06 -7.08
N ASP A 129 13.70 -11.66 -7.47
CA ASP A 129 12.99 -11.38 -8.73
C ASP A 129 11.89 -10.29 -8.59
N PHE A 130 11.95 -9.48 -7.53
CA PHE A 130 11.01 -8.39 -7.31
C PHE A 130 11.48 -7.09 -7.98
N GLU A 131 10.55 -6.33 -8.54
CA GLU A 131 10.84 -5.00 -9.08
C GLU A 131 11.42 -4.11 -7.95
N PRO A 132 12.60 -3.49 -8.13
CA PRO A 132 13.24 -2.71 -7.08
C PRO A 132 12.45 -1.45 -6.78
N MET A 133 12.25 -1.18 -5.49
CA MET A 133 11.54 -0.01 -4.99
C MET A 133 12.42 0.83 -4.06
N PRO A 134 12.22 2.17 -4.02
CA PRO A 134 11.32 2.95 -4.86
C PRO A 134 11.83 3.09 -6.30
N LEU A 135 10.93 3.10 -7.29
CA LEU A 135 11.28 3.29 -8.70
C LEU A 135 11.77 4.72 -8.96
N LYS A 136 12.81 4.86 -9.78
CA LYS A 136 13.40 6.16 -10.19
C LYS A 136 13.98 6.99 -9.03
N SER A 137 14.18 6.38 -7.87
CA SER A 137 14.81 7.00 -6.70
C SER A 137 15.93 6.11 -6.18
N PRO A 138 16.88 6.66 -5.41
CA PRO A 138 17.90 5.85 -4.75
C PRO A 138 17.27 4.79 -3.83
N LYS A 139 17.98 3.68 -3.67
CA LYS A 139 17.65 2.66 -2.67
C LYS A 139 17.56 3.30 -1.27
N LEU A 140 16.59 2.86 -0.48
CA LEU A 140 16.44 3.32 0.90
C LEU A 140 17.69 3.03 1.73
N ALA A 141 17.98 3.91 2.68
CA ALA A 141 19.10 3.71 3.60
C ALA A 141 18.92 2.41 4.42
N LYS A 142 20.02 1.74 4.75
CA LYS A 142 20.00 0.46 5.50
C LYS A 142 19.19 0.53 6.80
N LEU A 143 19.29 1.64 7.53
CA LEU A 143 18.51 1.85 8.76
C LEU A 143 17.01 1.92 8.51
N ILE A 144 16.60 2.54 7.40
CA ILE A 144 15.19 2.63 7.02
C ILE A 144 14.66 1.25 6.67
N ILE A 145 15.38 0.48 5.85
CA ILE A 145 15.04 -0.91 5.52
C ILE A 145 14.91 -1.74 6.82
N LYS A 146 15.86 -1.61 7.74
CA LYS A 146 15.80 -2.28 9.05
C LYS A 146 14.54 -1.90 9.84
N ASN A 147 14.12 -0.63 9.85
CA ASN A 147 12.88 -0.23 10.52
C ASN A 147 11.65 -0.92 9.92
N PHE A 148 11.59 -1.06 8.59
CA PHE A 148 10.53 -1.81 7.93
C PHE A 148 10.55 -3.30 8.30
N GLU A 149 11.72 -3.92 8.37
CA GLU A 149 11.85 -5.30 8.84
C GLU A 149 11.38 -5.46 10.27
N ASP A 150 11.77 -4.55 11.16
CA ASP A 150 11.35 -4.55 12.57
C ASP A 150 9.83 -4.36 12.68
N TRP A 151 9.26 -3.44 11.89
CA TRP A 151 7.81 -3.24 11.81
C TRP A 151 7.07 -4.50 11.36
N VAL A 152 7.51 -5.14 10.28
CA VAL A 152 6.92 -6.40 9.82
C VAL A 152 7.07 -7.49 10.88
N ARG A 153 8.22 -7.58 11.56
CA ARG A 153 8.46 -8.55 12.64
C ARG A 153 7.52 -8.35 13.84
N MET A 154 7.11 -7.12 14.12
CA MET A 154 6.09 -6.78 15.12
C MET A 154 4.65 -7.08 14.68
N GLY A 155 4.45 -7.64 13.47
CA GLY A 155 3.13 -7.91 12.90
C GLY A 155 2.58 -6.78 12.03
N ALA A 156 3.44 -5.83 11.62
CA ALA A 156 3.09 -4.64 10.85
C ALA A 156 1.93 -3.82 11.46
N PRO A 157 2.00 -3.43 12.75
CA PRO A 157 0.96 -2.63 13.39
C PRO A 157 0.75 -1.31 12.66
N ASP A 158 -0.49 -1.03 12.27
CA ASP A 158 -0.85 0.15 11.47
C ASP A 158 -2.15 0.79 11.99
N PRO A 159 -2.10 2.02 12.55
CA PRO A 159 -3.27 2.70 13.10
C PRO A 159 -4.23 3.26 12.03
N ARG A 160 -3.88 3.21 10.74
CA ARG A 160 -4.65 3.82 9.64
C ARG A 160 -5.78 2.90 9.16
N VAL A 161 -6.82 2.77 9.97
CA VAL A 161 -7.96 1.87 9.66
C VAL A 161 -9.01 2.48 8.73
N THR A 162 -8.85 3.74 8.34
CA THR A 162 -9.76 4.43 7.42
C THR A 162 -9.03 4.85 6.16
N LYS A 163 -9.67 4.64 5.01
CA LYS A 163 -9.20 5.16 3.74
C LYS A 163 -9.09 6.70 3.81
N PRO A 164 -7.92 7.30 3.52
CA PRO A 164 -7.78 8.74 3.55
C PRO A 164 -8.58 9.40 2.42
N THR A 165 -8.99 10.64 2.62
CA THR A 165 -9.43 11.54 1.55
C THR A 165 -8.22 12.00 0.72
N LYS A 166 -8.49 12.63 -0.43
CA LYS A 166 -7.44 13.19 -1.28
C LYS A 166 -6.67 14.30 -0.55
N GLU A 167 -7.39 15.11 0.22
CA GLU A 167 -6.84 16.22 0.99
C GLU A 167 -5.96 15.71 2.13
N GLU A 168 -6.42 14.70 2.88
CA GLU A 168 -5.63 14.07 3.94
C GLU A 168 -4.37 13.41 3.38
N LEU A 169 -4.47 12.67 2.26
CA LEU A 169 -3.32 12.06 1.61
C LEU A 169 -2.28 13.11 1.19
N ALA A 170 -2.72 14.24 0.63
CA ALA A 170 -1.84 15.34 0.23
C ALA A 170 -1.12 16.00 1.42
N SER A 171 -1.72 15.95 2.61
CA SER A 171 -1.13 16.49 3.85
C SER A 171 -0.19 15.54 4.59
N GLN A 172 -0.03 14.27 4.17
CA GLN A 172 0.80 13.30 4.89
C GLN A 172 2.31 13.53 4.74
N VAL A 173 2.72 14.33 3.75
CA VAL A 173 4.11 14.79 3.64
C VAL A 173 4.21 16.15 4.32
N ASP A 174 4.92 16.20 5.44
CA ASP A 174 5.28 17.45 6.08
C ASP A 174 6.39 18.14 5.27
N TRP A 175 5.98 18.99 4.33
CA TRP A 175 6.88 19.71 3.44
C TRP A 175 7.81 20.67 4.17
N ASP A 176 7.38 21.23 5.32
CA ASP A 176 8.24 22.08 6.14
C ASP A 176 9.34 21.24 6.80
N ALA A 177 9.00 20.11 7.42
CA ALA A 177 10.01 19.21 7.99
C ALA A 177 10.97 18.62 6.93
N VAL A 178 10.46 18.29 5.74
CA VAL A 178 11.29 17.85 4.61
C VAL A 178 12.23 18.96 4.17
N ARG A 179 11.73 20.19 4.01
CA ARG A 179 12.57 21.36 3.67
C ARG A 179 13.65 21.59 4.72
N ASP A 180 13.28 21.55 6.00
CA ASP A 180 14.19 21.85 7.10
C ASP A 180 15.33 20.82 7.16
N LYS A 181 15.04 19.52 7.00
CA LYS A 181 16.08 18.48 6.86
C LYS A 181 16.97 18.70 5.63
N ARG A 182 16.38 19.06 4.48
CA ARG A 182 17.14 19.30 3.25
C ARG A 182 18.02 20.54 3.35
N SER A 183 17.64 21.52 4.18
CA SER A 183 18.47 22.71 4.42
C SER A 183 19.83 22.38 5.05
N GLU A 184 19.96 21.23 5.71
CA GLU A 184 21.21 20.73 6.29
C GLU A 184 22.19 20.14 5.25
N TRP A 185 21.75 19.93 4.00
CA TRP A 185 22.65 19.41 2.96
C TRP A 185 23.77 20.41 2.67
N TRP A 186 24.96 19.87 2.39
CA TRP A 186 26.20 20.64 2.17
C TRP A 186 26.03 21.76 1.13
N SER A 187 25.22 21.55 0.08
CA SER A 187 25.02 22.51 -1.00
C SER A 187 24.13 23.70 -0.61
N PHE A 188 23.35 23.56 0.46
CA PHE A 188 22.49 24.60 1.01
C PHE A 188 23.12 25.31 2.22
N GLN A 189 24.32 24.88 2.64
CA GLN A 189 25.09 25.59 3.65
C GLN A 189 25.68 26.88 3.06
N PRO A 190 25.66 28.01 3.80
CA PRO A 190 26.30 29.24 3.36
C PRO A 190 27.78 29.02 3.02
N VAL A 191 28.22 29.55 1.88
CA VAL A 191 29.62 29.47 1.48
C VAL A 191 30.48 30.28 2.47
N THR A 192 31.33 29.58 3.21
CA THR A 192 32.28 30.22 4.14
C THR A 192 33.63 30.34 3.47
N ARG A 193 34.16 31.57 3.39
CA ARG A 193 35.49 31.82 2.84
C ARG A 193 36.52 31.44 3.89
N LYS A 194 37.17 30.29 3.74
CA LYS A 194 38.31 29.89 4.57
C LYS A 194 39.59 30.51 4.02
N THR A 195 40.49 30.93 4.90
CA THR A 195 41.85 31.30 4.50
C THR A 195 42.53 30.02 4.02
N PRO A 196 43.06 29.98 2.78
CA PRO A 196 43.86 28.86 2.32
C PRO A 196 45.07 28.65 3.25
N PRO A 197 45.55 27.41 3.43
CA PRO A 197 46.83 27.20 4.11
C PRO A 197 47.94 27.95 3.38
N GLU A 198 48.94 28.44 4.11
CA GLU A 198 50.17 28.94 3.48
C GLU A 198 50.81 27.78 2.71
N ALA A 199 51.12 28.03 1.43
CA ALA A 199 51.71 27.02 0.57
C ALA A 199 53.23 27.03 0.74
N ASP A 200 53.78 25.97 1.34
CA ASP A 200 55.23 25.84 1.54
C ASP A 200 55.99 25.42 0.27
N ALA A 201 55.28 24.92 -0.75
CA ALA A 201 55.87 24.35 -1.96
C ALA A 201 55.51 25.15 -3.22
N ALA A 202 56.49 25.90 -3.74
CA ALA A 202 56.39 26.69 -4.97
C ALA A 202 56.12 25.88 -6.26
N GLU A 203 56.21 24.54 -6.18
CA GLU A 203 56.00 23.62 -7.32
C GLU A 203 54.53 23.48 -7.73
N TRP A 204 53.57 23.75 -6.84
CA TRP A 204 52.13 23.58 -7.13
C TRP A 204 51.50 24.73 -7.92
N ASN A 205 52.25 25.82 -8.15
CA ASN A 205 51.76 27.05 -8.81
C ASN A 205 52.52 27.36 -10.12
N GLN A 206 53.10 26.35 -10.78
CA GLN A 206 53.73 26.55 -12.09
C GLN A 206 52.78 26.10 -13.21
N THR A 207 52.45 27.04 -14.09
CA THR A 207 51.85 26.74 -15.40
C THR A 207 52.97 26.51 -16.40
N GLU A 208 52.93 25.38 -17.12
CA GLU A 208 53.79 25.13 -18.30
C GLU A 208 53.56 26.14 -19.43
#